data_AF-A0A7G1I6M7-F1
#
_entry.id   AF-A0A7G1I6M7-F1
#
_cell.length_a   1.000
_cell.length_b   1.000
_cell.length_c   1.000
_cell.angle_alpha   90.00
_cell.angle_beta   90.00
_cell.angle_gamma   90.00
#
_symmetry.space_group_name_H-M   'P 1'
#
loop_
_entity.id
_entity.type
_entity.pdbx_description
1 polymer ?
#
loop_
_entity_poly.entity_id
_entity_poly.type
_entity_poly.pdbx_seq_one_letter_code
_entity_poly.pdbx_strand_id
1 'polypeptide(L)' 'MSPGTLYPTLHRLEADGLLVSEQQVVTGRARRVYRATAAGRAALANDRRALRELAHEVLGTEVWAGPNQA' A
#
# COMPACT_ATOMS: atom_id res chain seq x y z
N MET A 1 -3.15 9.90 -9.29
CA MET A 1 -4.05 10.04 -8.13
C MET A 1 -4.10 11.50 -7.73
N SER A 2 -5.27 12.04 -7.39
CA SER A 2 -5.39 13.44 -6.96
C SER A 2 -5.40 13.51 -5.42
N PRO A 3 -5.09 14.67 -4.82
CA PRO A 3 -5.28 14.88 -3.38
C PRO A 3 -6.71 14.54 -2.93
N GLY A 4 -7.70 14.83 -3.77
CA GLY A 4 -9.12 14.54 -3.52
C GLY A 4 -9.47 13.05 -3.45
N THR A 5 -8.63 12.15 -3.98
CA THR A 5 -8.81 10.70 -3.83
C THR A 5 -7.87 10.09 -2.81
N LEU A 6 -6.69 10.68 -2.61
CA LEU A 6 -5.69 10.17 -1.68
C LEU A 6 -6.10 10.36 -0.21
N TYR A 7 -6.47 11.58 0.20
CA TYR A 7 -6.77 11.85 1.61
C TYR A 7 -8.00 11.07 2.12
N PRO A 8 -9.12 10.96 1.37
CA PRO A 8 -10.22 10.11 1.80
C PRO A 8 -9.83 8.64 1.92
N THR A 9 -8.93 8.15 1.06
CA THR A 9 -8.45 6.76 1.14
C THR A 9 -7.58 6.54 2.38
N LEU A 10 -6.66 7.47 2.68
CA LEU A 10 -5.86 7.40 3.91
C LEU A 10 -6.73 7.47 5.16
N HIS A 11 -7.78 8.29 5.14
CA HIS A 11 -8.72 8.40 6.25
C HIS A 11 -9.52 7.11 6.46
N ARG A 12 -9.99 6.46 5.39
CA ARG A 12 -10.65 5.15 5.50
C ARG A 12 -9.70 4.08 6.05
N LEU A 13 -8.48 3.99 5.54
CA LEU A 13 -7.50 3.02 6.04
C LEU A 13 -7.15 3.23 7.52
N GLU A 14 -7.17 4.47 8.00
CA GLU A 14 -7.01 4.77 9.43
C GLU A 14 -8.26 4.38 10.24
N ALA A 15 -9.46 4.67 9.74
CA ALA A 15 -10.72 4.26 10.35
C ALA A 15 -10.88 2.73 10.44
N ASP A 16 -10.39 2.01 9.43
CA ASP A 16 -10.35 0.55 9.38
C ASP A 16 -9.24 -0.05 10.27
N GLY A 17 -8.44 0.79 10.93
CA GLY A 17 -7.34 0.36 11.81
C GLY A 17 -6.12 -0.20 11.08
N LEU A 18 -6.03 -0.03 9.76
CA LEU A 18 -4.91 -0.48 8.93
C LEU A 18 -3.74 0.52 8.96
N LEU A 19 -4.05 1.80 9.12
CA LEU A 19 -3.08 2.87 9.36
C LEU A 19 -3.30 3.53 10.72
N VAL A 20 -2.25 4.16 11.22
CA VAL A 20 -2.30 5.15 12.30
C VAL A 20 -1.62 6.43 11.82
N SER A 21 -2.13 7.58 12.22
CA SER A 21 -1.50 8.87 11.93
C SER A 21 -0.98 9.60 13.17
N GLU A 22 0.05 10.41 12.97
CA GLU A 22 0.63 11.28 13.97
C GLU A 22 0.87 12.67 13.38
N GLN A 23 0.59 13.73 14.15
CA GLN A 23 0.99 15.08 13.80
C GLN A 23 2.46 15.31 14.18
N GLN A 24 3.28 15.68 13.20
CA GLN A 24 4.70 15.96 13.40
C GLN A 24 5.01 17.36 12.89
N VAL A 25 5.74 18.15 13.67
CA VAL A 25 6.28 19.43 13.19
C VAL A 25 7.65 19.15 12.59
N VAL A 26 7.78 19.36 11.28
CA VAL A 26 9.05 19.23 10.58
C VAL A 26 9.35 20.56 9.92
N THR A 27 10.54 21.11 10.21
CA THR A 27 10.99 22.43 9.72
C THR A 27 9.95 23.53 9.93
N GLY A 28 9.34 23.58 11.13
CA GLY A 28 8.33 24.59 11.49
C GLY A 28 6.95 24.39 10.86
N ARG A 29 6.72 23.34 10.06
CA ARG A 29 5.41 23.04 9.46
C ARG A 29 4.83 21.75 10.03
N ALA A 30 3.61 21.83 10.53
CA ALA A 30 2.86 20.64 10.93
C ALA A 30 2.51 19.80 9.70
N ARG A 31 2.84 18.50 9.77
CA ARG A 31 2.47 17.49 8.78
C ARG A 31 1.90 16.26 9.49
N ARG A 32 0.87 15.67 8.89
CA ARG A 32 0.35 14.37 9.33
C ARG A 32 1.15 13.25 8.65
N VAL A 33 1.71 12.34 9.43
CA VAL A 33 2.47 11.18 8.95
C VAL A 33 1.67 9.93 9.25
N TYR A 34 1.57 9.02 8.28
CA TYR A 34 0.85 7.76 8.42
C TYR A 34 1.82 6.58 8.50
N ARG A 35 1.50 5.58 9.31
CA ARG A 35 2.23 4.32 9.42
C ARG A 35 1.26 3.14 9.45
N ALA A 36 1.68 2.01 8.87
CA ALA A 36 0.90 0.78 8.93
C ALA A 36 0.91 0.20 10.34
N THR A 37 -0.27 -0.20 10.82
CA THR A 37 -0.44 -0.96 12.07
C THR A 37 -0.02 -2.41 11.85
N ALA A 38 -0.07 -3.23 12.91
CA ALA A 38 0.10 -4.68 12.77
C ALA A 38 -1.00 -5.28 11.85
N ALA A 39 -2.25 -4.86 12.02
CA ALA A 39 -3.37 -5.25 11.17
C ALA A 39 -3.15 -4.82 9.71
N GLY A 40 -2.68 -3.58 9.49
CA GLY A 40 -2.36 -3.08 8.16
C GLY A 40 -1.27 -3.89 7.44
N ARG A 41 -0.23 -4.33 8.16
CA ARG A 41 0.79 -5.20 7.59
C ARG A 41 0.26 -6.59 7.25
N ALA A 42 -0.62 -7.15 8.07
CA ALA A 42 -1.27 -8.44 7.79
C ALA A 42 -2.21 -8.34 6.58
N ALA A 43 -3.01 -7.29 6.49
CA ALA A 43 -3.86 -7.00 5.33
C ALA A 43 -3.01 -6.87 4.05
N LEU A 44 -1.93 -6.10 4.08
CA LEU A 44 -1.03 -5.96 2.94
C LEU A 44 -0.43 -7.31 2.49
N ALA A 45 -0.09 -8.21 3.41
CA ALA A 45 0.40 -9.54 3.06
C ALA A 45 -0.68 -10.38 2.36
N ASN A 46 -1.94 -10.28 2.80
CA ASN A 46 -3.08 -10.93 2.16
C ASN A 46 -3.37 -10.36 0.78
N ASP A 47 -3.40 -9.03 0.65
CA ASP A 47 -3.64 -8.35 -0.63
C ASP A 47 -2.58 -8.73 -1.66
N ARG A 48 -1.31 -8.79 -1.24
CA ARG A 48 -0.21 -9.26 -2.10
C ARG A 48 -0.37 -10.71 -2.54
N ARG A 49 -0.89 -11.58 -1.68
CA ARG A 49 -1.16 -12.98 -2.04
C ARG A 49 -2.28 -13.04 -3.07
N ALA A 50 -3.41 -12.39 -2.81
CA ALA A 50 -4.55 -12.36 -3.72
C ALA A 50 -4.16 -11.77 -5.09
N LEU A 51 -3.35 -10.70 -5.09
CA LEU A 51 -2.84 -10.12 -6.34
C LEU A 51 -1.96 -11.10 -7.13
N ARG A 52 -1.12 -11.89 -6.46
CA ARG A 52 -0.29 -12.90 -7.14
C ARG A 52 -1.12 -14.04 -7.71
N GLU A 53 -2.13 -14.50 -6.97
CA GLU A 53 -3.07 -15.52 -7.43
C GLU A 53 -3.79 -15.04 -8.69
N LEU A 54 -4.38 -13.83 -8.65
CA LEU A 54 -5.04 -13.23 -9.80
C LEU A 54 -4.08 -13.03 -10.98
N ALA A 55 -2.86 -12.53 -10.73
CA ALA A 55 -1.87 -12.34 -11.79
C ALA A 55 -1.51 -13.66 -12.46
N HIS A 56 -1.38 -14.75 -11.69
CA HIS A 56 -1.10 -16.08 -12.22
C HIS A 56 -2.27 -16.61 -13.08
N GLU A 57 -3.51 -16.42 -12.63
CA GLU A 57 -4.71 -16.83 -13.37
C GLU A 57 -4.85 -16.09 -14.71
N VAL A 58 -4.57 -14.79 -14.74
CA VAL A 58 -4.82 -13.93 -15.91
C VAL A 58 -3.64 -13.91 -16.89
N LEU A 59 -2.40 -14.00 -16.39
CA LEU A 59 -1.20 -13.85 -17.22
C LEU A 59 -0.50 -15.19 -17.55
N GLY A 60 -0.87 -16.28 -16.88
CA GLY A 60 -0.17 -17.57 -16.99
C GLY A 60 1.21 -17.58 -16.31
N THR A 61 1.88 -18.73 -16.30
CA THR A 61 3.19 -18.94 -15.65
C THR A 61 4.39 -18.41 -16.42
N GLU A 62 4.19 -17.79 -17.59
CA GLU A 62 5.29 -17.33 -18.43
C GLU A 62 5.90 -16.06 -17.84
N VAL A 63 6.84 -16.27 -16.91
CA VAL A 63 7.70 -15.20 -16.42
C VAL A 63 8.53 -14.72 -17.61
N TRP A 64 8.29 -13.48 -18.05
CA TRP A 64 9.16 -12.80 -19.01
C TRP A 64 10.59 -12.78 -18.46
N ALA A 65 11.43 -13.71 -18.93
CA ALA A 65 12.87 -13.67 -18.74
C ALA A 65 13.39 -12.58 -19.68
N GLY A 66 13.46 -11.35 -19.18
CA GLY A 66 13.98 -10.22 -19.95
C GLY A 66 15.39 -10.49 -20.49
N PRO A 67 15.82 -9.77 -21.54
CA PRO A 67 17.03 -10.06 -22.32
C PRO A 67 18.37 -9.75 -21.61
N ASN A 68 18.44 -9.82 -20.27
CA ASN A 68 19.68 -9.57 -19.52
C ASN A 68 19.99 -10.75 -18.57
N GLN A 69 20.22 -11.92 -19.15
CA GLN A 69 20.89 -13.06 -18.50
C GLN A 69 21.97 -13.63 -19.45
N ALA A 70 22.95 -12.78 -19.77
CA ALA A 70 24.22 -13.16 -20.39
C ALA A 70 25.33 -12.29 -19.78
#